data_AF-A0A4Q4STY6-F1
#
_entry.id   AF-A0A4Q4STY6-F1
#
_cell.length_a   1.000
_cell.length_b   1.000
_cell.length_c   1.000
_cell.angle_alpha   90.00
_cell.angle_beta   90.00
_cell.angle_gamma   90.00
#
_symmetry.space_group_name_H-M   'P 1'
#
loop_
_entity.id
_entity.type
_entity.pdbx_description
1 polymer ?
#
loop_
_entity_poly.entity_id
_entity_poly.type
_entity_poly.pdbx_seq_one_letter_code
_entity_poly.pdbx_strand_id
1 'polypeptide(L)'
;MSKKRPIDAFFGKSKTQVVAPRSRCRQLDTRHLTHAAYPFPILHLPASIGAELLELLPARPGHAIDDQPDLGLLYFEPYVPRSTAQQQFRLLRASLPFYRVEYDIRRGGISTHIRTPRWTTVFRGRRHPRGLPRRMAPSSTRAPGLGAHDGLRRQALRQVPATADPQVPR
;
A
#
# COMPACT_ATOMS: atom_id res chain seq x y z
N MET A 1 -48.22 -4.89 -18.01
CA MET A 1 -47.28 -4.55 -19.11
C MET A 1 -46.12 -3.71 -18.57
N SER A 2 -44.96 -4.34 -18.34
CA SER A 2 -43.78 -3.68 -17.74
C SER A 2 -43.04 -2.84 -18.79
N LYS A 3 -42.91 -1.53 -18.55
CA LYS A 3 -42.28 -0.59 -19.49
C LYS A 3 -40.76 -0.81 -19.50
N LYS A 4 -40.24 -1.41 -20.57
CA LYS A 4 -38.78 -1.57 -20.80
C LYS A 4 -38.16 -0.18 -21.00
N ARG A 5 -37.16 0.17 -20.17
CA ARG A 5 -36.36 1.39 -20.38
C ARG A 5 -35.31 1.12 -21.46
N PRO A 6 -35.13 2.02 -22.46
CA PRO A 6 -34.11 1.85 -23.49
C PRO A 6 -32.71 1.99 -22.89
N ILE A 7 -31.75 1.22 -23.43
CA ILE A 7 -30.36 1.19 -22.96
C ILE A 7 -29.66 2.55 -23.08
N ASP A 8 -30.15 3.42 -23.97
CA ASP A 8 -29.66 4.80 -24.13
C ASP A 8 -29.89 5.68 -22.90
N ALA A 9 -30.82 5.31 -22.00
CA ALA A 9 -30.99 6.03 -20.74
C ALA A 9 -29.75 5.92 -19.81
N PHE A 10 -28.89 4.93 -20.01
CA PHE A 10 -27.64 4.79 -19.25
C PHE A 10 -26.54 5.75 -19.69
N PHE A 11 -26.58 6.21 -20.95
CA PHE A 11 -25.57 7.11 -21.52
C PHE A 11 -25.96 8.59 -21.43
N GLY A 12 -27.17 8.89 -20.93
CA GLY A 12 -27.62 10.24 -20.67
C GLY A 12 -26.79 10.89 -19.56
N LYS A 13 -26.11 12.00 -19.88
CA LYS A 13 -25.40 12.83 -18.90
C LYS A 13 -26.39 13.27 -17.82
N SER A 14 -26.19 12.82 -16.59
CA SER A 14 -27.00 13.27 -15.46
C SER A 14 -26.83 14.79 -15.31
N LYS A 15 -27.94 15.51 -15.12
CA LYS A 15 -27.91 16.94 -14.82
C LYS A 15 -27.08 17.12 -13.55
N THR A 16 -25.90 17.74 -13.69
CA THR A 16 -25.04 18.15 -12.59
C THR A 16 -25.86 19.02 -11.65
N GLN A 17 -26.28 18.48 -10.51
CA GLN A 17 -26.68 19.33 -9.41
C GLN A 17 -25.43 20.09 -8.98
N VAL A 18 -25.46 21.41 -9.12
CA VAL A 18 -24.47 22.32 -8.57
C VAL A 18 -24.58 22.20 -7.05
N VAL A 19 -23.82 21.27 -6.48
CA VAL A 19 -23.60 21.19 -5.04
C VAL A 19 -22.73 22.40 -4.70
N ALA A 20 -23.30 23.37 -3.99
CA ALA A 20 -22.57 24.49 -3.41
C ALA A 20 -21.32 23.97 -2.69
N PRO A 21 -20.17 24.69 -2.77
CA PRO A 21 -18.96 24.23 -2.13
C PRO A 21 -19.20 24.21 -0.63
N ARG A 22 -19.32 23.02 -0.04
CA ARG A 22 -19.17 22.85 1.41
C ARG A 22 -17.72 23.13 1.74
N SER A 23 -17.41 24.42 1.87
CA SER A 23 -16.16 24.96 2.40
C SER A 23 -16.04 24.58 3.87
N ARG A 24 -15.61 23.34 4.09
CA ARG A 24 -14.83 22.97 5.27
C ARG A 24 -13.62 22.19 4.76
N CYS A 25 -12.70 22.93 4.12
CA CYS A 25 -11.31 22.50 4.05
C CYS A 25 -10.78 22.60 5.48
N ARG A 26 -11.04 21.56 6.28
CA ARG A 26 -10.43 21.38 7.61
C ARG A 26 -8.92 21.40 7.33
N GLN A 27 -8.20 22.39 7.88
CA GLN A 27 -6.77 22.59 7.64
C GLN A 27 -6.06 21.24 7.68
N LEU A 28 -5.64 20.75 6.50
CA LEU A 28 -4.79 19.57 6.43
C LEU A 28 -3.41 20.06 6.82
N ASP A 29 -2.86 19.50 7.89
CA ASP A 29 -1.47 19.72 8.26
C ASP A 29 -0.58 19.37 7.05
N THR A 30 -0.05 20.38 6.37
CA THR A 30 0.82 20.24 5.16
C THR A 30 2.24 19.80 5.51
N ARG A 31 2.44 19.20 6.68
CA ARG A 31 3.75 18.73 7.11
C ARG A 31 4.10 17.48 6.30
N HIS A 32 5.30 17.44 5.77
CA HIS A 32 5.81 16.30 5.01
C HIS A 32 6.89 15.59 5.81
N LEU A 33 6.87 14.26 5.77
CA LEU A 33 7.92 13.41 6.28
C LEU A 33 8.93 13.14 5.15
N THR A 34 10.15 13.59 5.34
CA THR A 34 11.30 13.26 4.49
C THR A 34 12.12 12.17 5.16
N HIS A 35 12.43 11.10 4.43
CA HIS A 35 13.20 9.98 4.96
C HIS A 35 14.47 9.77 4.13
N ALA A 36 15.63 9.61 4.78
CA ALA A 36 16.92 9.54 4.10
C ALA A 36 17.01 8.45 3.02
N ALA A 37 16.33 7.32 3.22
CA ALA A 37 16.32 6.21 2.28
C ALA A 37 15.12 6.22 1.29
N TYR A 38 14.28 7.26 1.31
CA TYR A 38 13.09 7.32 0.47
C TYR A 38 13.00 8.68 -0.25
N PRO A 39 12.99 8.70 -1.59
CA PRO A 39 13.20 9.93 -2.36
C PRO A 39 11.97 10.84 -2.47
N PHE A 40 10.79 10.40 -2.03
CA PHE A 40 9.55 11.17 -2.15
C PHE A 40 9.06 11.65 -0.78
N PRO A 41 8.72 12.93 -0.61
CA PRO A 41 8.13 13.41 0.63
C PRO A 41 6.73 12.82 0.81
N ILE A 42 6.42 12.32 2.00
CA ILE A 42 5.11 11.74 2.32
C ILE A 42 4.35 12.71 3.23
N LEU A 43 3.10 13.04 2.91
CA LEU A 43 2.27 13.88 3.77
C LEU A 43 2.05 13.22 5.14
N HIS A 44 2.16 14.01 6.21
CA HIS A 44 1.86 13.56 7.56
C HIS A 44 0.37 13.25 7.69
N LEU A 45 0.03 12.25 8.52
CA LEU A 45 -1.36 11.98 8.85
C LEU A 45 -1.92 13.15 9.68
N PRO A 46 -3.04 13.78 9.30
CA PRO A 46 -3.65 14.84 10.08
C PRO A 46 -3.94 14.37 11.50
N ALA A 47 -3.65 15.21 12.50
CA ALA A 47 -3.78 14.84 13.91
C ALA A 47 -5.18 14.34 14.28
N SER A 48 -6.22 14.90 13.64
CA SER A 48 -7.61 14.46 13.85
C SER A 48 -7.86 13.00 13.46
N ILE A 49 -7.35 12.57 12.29
CA ILE A 49 -7.48 11.18 11.84
C ILE A 49 -6.61 10.27 12.73
N GLY A 50 -5.42 10.73 13.12
CA GLY A 50 -4.53 9.99 14.01
C GLY A 50 -5.15 9.73 15.38
N ALA A 51 -5.79 10.74 15.98
CA ALA A 51 -6.48 10.60 17.27
C ALA A 51 -7.67 9.65 17.18
N GLU A 52 -8.53 9.79 16.16
CA GLU A 52 -9.67 8.88 15.95
C GLU A 52 -9.23 7.42 15.79
N LEU A 53 -8.13 7.17 15.07
CA LEU A 53 -7.57 5.82 14.94
C LEU A 53 -7.07 5.29 16.29
N LEU A 54 -6.44 6.12 17.13
CA LEU A 54 -5.92 5.66 18.42
C LEU A 54 -7.04 5.32 19.42
N GLU A 55 -8.14 6.06 19.38
CA GLU A 55 -9.26 5.91 20.32
C GLU A 55 -10.26 4.82 19.89
N LEU A 56 -10.48 4.63 18.58
CA LEU A 56 -11.54 3.77 18.05
C LEU A 56 -11.06 2.39 17.59
N LEU A 57 -9.75 2.09 17.70
CA LEU A 57 -9.20 0.80 17.32
C LEU A 57 -9.05 -0.14 18.53
N PRO A 58 -9.43 -1.43 18.41
CA PRO A 58 -10.18 -2.01 17.29
C PRO A 58 -11.68 -1.64 17.36
N ALA A 59 -12.32 -1.42 16.20
CA ALA A 59 -13.73 -1.04 16.15
C ALA A 59 -14.68 -2.17 16.58
N ARG A 60 -14.24 -3.42 16.45
CA ARG A 60 -14.92 -4.61 16.96
C ARG A 60 -13.91 -5.58 17.55
N PRO A 61 -14.32 -6.40 18.55
CA PRO A 61 -13.46 -7.44 19.08
C PRO A 61 -13.04 -8.41 17.97
N GLY A 62 -11.80 -8.88 18.04
CA GLY A 62 -11.26 -9.86 17.10
C GLY A 62 -11.79 -11.26 17.37
N HIS A 63 -11.84 -12.07 16.32
CA HIS A 63 -12.16 -13.50 16.37
C HIS A 63 -10.90 -14.30 16.05
N ALA A 64 -10.48 -15.17 16.98
CA ALA A 64 -9.36 -16.07 16.78
C ALA A 64 -9.77 -17.24 15.86
N ILE A 65 -8.95 -17.54 14.87
CA ILE A 65 -9.11 -18.63 13.92
C ILE A 65 -7.91 -19.56 14.14
N ASP A 66 -8.12 -20.58 14.97
CA ASP A 66 -7.10 -21.54 15.42
C ASP A 66 -7.43 -22.98 14.98
N ASP A 67 -8.29 -23.13 13.97
CA ASP A 67 -8.74 -24.43 13.44
C ASP A 67 -7.73 -25.11 12.49
N GLN A 68 -6.60 -24.45 12.20
CA GLN A 68 -5.56 -24.93 11.28
C GLN A 68 -4.24 -25.23 12.01
N PRO A 69 -3.55 -26.34 11.68
CA PRO A 69 -2.24 -26.63 12.26
C PRO A 69 -1.22 -25.56 11.82
N ASP A 70 -0.39 -25.11 12.77
CA ASP A 70 0.68 -24.12 12.58
C ASP A 70 0.24 -22.73 12.06
N LEU A 71 -1.06 -22.40 12.15
CA LEU A 71 -1.61 -21.14 11.66
C LEU A 71 -2.54 -20.50 12.69
N GLY A 72 -1.99 -19.61 13.52
CA GLY A 72 -2.78 -18.75 14.41
C GLY A 72 -3.16 -17.45 13.71
N LEU A 73 -4.45 -17.24 13.48
CA LEU A 73 -4.97 -16.03 12.83
C LEU A 73 -5.90 -15.26 13.78
N LEU A 74 -5.79 -13.93 13.78
CA LEU A 74 -6.72 -13.05 14.49
C LEU A 74 -7.45 -12.16 13.48
N TYR A 75 -8.75 -12.41 13.30
CA TYR A 75 -9.59 -11.75 12.30
C TYR A 75 -10.41 -10.62 12.93
N PHE A 76 -10.60 -9.51 12.20
CA PHE A 76 -11.38 -8.35 12.65
C PHE A 76 -12.31 -7.86 11.55
N GLU A 77 -13.59 -7.63 11.87
CA GLU A 77 -14.58 -7.15 10.89
C GLU A 77 -15.59 -6.16 11.49
N PRO A 78 -15.40 -4.84 11.34
CA PRO A 78 -14.21 -4.15 10.82
C PRO A 78 -13.15 -3.89 11.90
N TYR A 79 -11.88 -3.84 11.50
CA TYR A 79 -10.82 -3.33 12.39
C TYR A 79 -10.91 -1.81 12.56
N VAL A 80 -11.03 -1.08 11.45
CA VAL A 80 -11.12 0.40 11.40
C VAL A 80 -12.58 0.82 11.19
N PRO A 81 -13.12 1.80 11.93
CA PRO A 81 -14.45 2.34 11.66
C PRO A 81 -14.56 2.86 10.22
N ARG A 82 -15.72 2.64 9.58
CA ARG A 82 -15.94 2.96 8.16
C ARG A 82 -15.69 4.43 7.82
N SER A 83 -16.09 5.35 8.69
CA SER A 83 -15.89 6.80 8.52
C SER A 83 -14.41 7.14 8.44
N THR A 84 -13.63 6.68 9.41
CA THR A 84 -12.19 6.92 9.52
C THR A 84 -11.43 6.23 8.38
N ALA A 85 -11.82 5.00 8.02
CA ALA A 85 -11.25 4.27 6.89
C ALA A 85 -11.42 5.01 5.55
N GLN A 86 -12.57 5.65 5.31
CA GLN A 86 -12.79 6.46 4.11
C GLN A 86 -11.92 7.71 4.06
N GLN A 87 -11.76 8.40 5.19
CA GLN A 87 -10.91 9.57 5.29
C GLN A 87 -9.45 9.21 5.05
N GLN A 88 -8.98 8.14 5.70
CA GLN A 88 -7.63 7.61 5.52
C GLN A 88 -7.39 7.18 4.07
N PHE A 89 -8.34 6.48 3.44
CA PHE A 89 -8.24 6.06 2.05
C PHE A 89 -8.05 7.25 1.10
N ARG A 90 -8.84 8.32 1.25
CA ARG A 90 -8.73 9.52 0.42
C ARG A 90 -7.37 10.20 0.59
N LEU A 91 -6.87 10.28 1.83
CA LEU A 91 -5.56 10.85 2.11
C LEU A 91 -4.45 10.04 1.45
N LEU A 92 -4.40 8.72 1.71
CA LEU A 92 -3.35 7.84 1.17
C LEU A 92 -3.38 7.82 -0.36
N ARG A 93 -4.57 7.83 -0.96
CA ARG A 93 -4.72 7.90 -2.41
C ARG A 93 -4.17 9.20 -3.00
N ALA A 94 -4.33 10.32 -2.32
CA ALA A 94 -3.85 11.62 -2.77
C ALA A 94 -2.37 11.88 -2.47
N SER A 95 -1.82 11.27 -1.41
CA SER A 95 -0.48 11.57 -0.91
C SER A 95 0.61 10.60 -1.35
N LEU A 96 0.26 9.35 -1.66
CA LEU A 96 1.27 8.33 -1.92
C LEU A 96 1.73 8.33 -3.38
N PRO A 97 3.05 8.22 -3.63
CA PRO A 97 3.56 8.06 -4.97
C PRO A 97 3.35 6.62 -5.42
N PHE A 98 2.31 6.42 -6.23
CA PHE A 98 2.01 5.14 -6.85
C PHE A 98 2.82 4.95 -8.13
N TYR A 99 3.35 3.74 -8.30
CA TYR A 99 3.99 3.31 -9.53
C TYR A 99 3.60 1.87 -9.86
N ARG A 100 3.78 1.51 -11.14
CA ARG A 100 3.69 0.13 -11.62
C ARG A 100 5.10 -0.40 -11.84
N VAL A 101 5.26 -1.70 -11.63
CA VAL A 101 6.53 -2.37 -11.91
C VAL A 101 6.40 -3.04 -13.26
N GLU A 102 7.38 -2.77 -14.11
CA GLU A 102 7.58 -3.47 -15.37
C GLU A 102 8.84 -4.31 -15.28
N TYR A 103 8.74 -5.55 -15.72
CA TYR A 103 9.87 -6.47 -15.71
C TYR A 103 9.71 -7.53 -16.80
N ASP A 104 10.86 -8.02 -17.28
CA ASP A 104 10.91 -9.16 -18.19
C ASP A 104 11.14 -10.43 -17.37
N ILE A 105 10.29 -11.43 -17.58
CA ILE A 105 10.45 -12.75 -16.99
C ILE A 105 10.82 -13.75 -18.07
N ARG A 106 11.76 -14.65 -17.76
CA ARG A 106 12.10 -15.79 -18.60
C ARG A 106 11.64 -17.06 -17.91
N ARG A 107 10.69 -17.78 -18.52
CA ARG A 107 10.20 -19.08 -18.05
C ARG A 107 10.15 -20.03 -19.24
N GLY A 108 10.78 -21.20 -19.11
CA GLY A 108 10.79 -22.21 -20.18
C GLY A 108 11.35 -21.73 -21.52
N GLY A 109 12.37 -20.85 -21.50
CA GLY A 109 12.98 -20.30 -22.72
C GLY A 109 12.22 -19.14 -23.37
N ILE A 110 10.99 -18.84 -22.94
CA ILE A 110 10.19 -17.73 -23.46
C ILE A 110 10.40 -16.50 -22.56
N SER A 111 10.74 -15.36 -23.16
CA SER A 111 10.84 -14.07 -22.48
C SER A 111 9.53 -13.31 -22.64
N THR A 112 8.87 -12.97 -21.54
CA THR A 112 7.63 -12.18 -21.54
C THR A 112 7.81 -10.89 -20.76
N HIS A 113 7.33 -9.78 -21.35
CA HIS A 113 7.31 -8.48 -20.71
C HIS A 113 6.03 -8.35 -19.86
N ILE A 114 6.18 -8.16 -18.55
CA ILE A 114 5.07 -8.06 -17.61
C ILE A 114 4.97 -6.64 -17.09
N ARG A 115 3.75 -6.09 -17.17
CA ARG A 115 3.34 -4.88 -16.46
C ARG A 115 2.40 -5.27 -15.34
N THR A 116 2.77 -4.99 -14.08
CA THR A 116 1.93 -5.38 -12.93
C THR A 116 0.55 -4.72 -13.03
N PRO A 117 -0.57 -5.44 -12.88
CA PRO A 117 -1.91 -4.84 -12.98
C PRO A 117 -2.26 -3.93 -11.79
N ARG A 118 -1.41 -3.89 -10.76
CA ARG A 118 -1.63 -3.15 -9.52
C ARG A 118 -0.66 -1.99 -9.42
N TRP A 119 -1.17 -0.86 -8.91
CA TRP A 119 -0.38 0.26 -8.43
C TRP A 119 0.18 -0.07 -7.06
N THR A 120 1.46 0.21 -6.85
CA THR A 120 2.15 -0.08 -5.60
C THR A 120 2.96 1.13 -5.16
N THR A 121 3.20 1.21 -3.86
CA THR A 121 4.19 2.12 -3.29
C THR A 121 4.96 1.32 -2.24
N VAL A 122 6.28 1.49 -2.19
CA VAL A 122 7.13 0.74 -1.25
C VAL A 122 7.68 1.71 -0.22
N PHE A 123 7.39 1.45 1.05
CA PHE A 123 8.06 2.10 2.16
C PHE A 123 9.26 1.27 2.56
N ARG A 124 10.44 1.89 2.60
CA ARG A 124 11.61 1.23 3.17
C ARG A 124 11.54 1.35 4.69
N GLY A 125 11.62 0.21 5.37
CA GLY A 125 11.67 0.18 6.83
C GLY A 125 12.92 0.91 7.33
N ARG A 126 12.72 1.86 8.25
CA ARG A 126 13.82 2.42 9.03
C ARG A 126 14.33 1.34 9.95
N ARG A 127 15.57 0.88 9.73
CA ARG A 127 16.23 -0.04 10.67
C ARG A 127 16.48 0.74 11.97
N HIS A 128 15.69 0.47 13.01
CA HIS A 128 16.07 0.91 14.35
C HIS A 128 17.42 0.28 14.70
N PRO A 129 18.34 1.03 15.32
CA PRO A 129 19.58 0.44 15.82
C PRO A 129 19.17 -0.65 16.82
N ARG A 130 19.51 -1.91 16.49
CA ARG A 130 19.33 -3.01 17.42
C ARG A 130 20.17 -2.66 18.65
N GLY A 131 19.54 -2.77 19.82
CA GLY A 131 20.22 -2.65 21.10
C GLY A 131 21.50 -3.49 21.13
N LEU A 132 22.46 -2.95 21.88
CA LEU A 132 23.82 -3.43 22.19
C LEU A 132 24.13 -4.90 21.89
N PRO A 133 25.30 -5.22 21.33
CA PRO A 133 25.71 -6.60 21.12
C PRO A 133 25.80 -7.32 22.47
N ARG A 134 24.93 -8.32 22.64
CA ARG A 134 25.06 -9.32 23.71
C ARG A 134 26.38 -10.03 23.47
N ARG A 135 27.38 -9.72 24.30
CA ARG A 135 28.73 -10.28 24.28
C ARG A 135 28.64 -11.79 24.51
N MET A 136 28.69 -12.57 23.43
CA MET A 136 28.95 -14.01 23.47
C MET A 136 30.41 -14.22 23.06
N ALA A 137 31.17 -14.86 23.94
CA ALA A 137 32.58 -15.19 23.75
C ALA A 137 32.77 -16.21 22.61
N PRO A 138 33.95 -16.25 21.95
CA PRO A 138 34.16 -17.07 20.76
C PRO A 138 34.54 -18.50 21.14
N SER A 139 33.95 -19.48 20.45
CA SER A 139 34.52 -20.81 20.34
C SER A 139 34.59 -21.25 18.88
N SER A 140 35.85 -21.40 18.44
CA SER A 140 36.40 -22.39 17.52
C SER A 140 35.95 -22.43 16.05
N THR A 141 36.88 -21.94 15.22
CA THR A 141 37.26 -22.25 13.85
C THR A 141 36.85 -23.62 13.25
N ARG A 142 36.22 -23.59 12.08
CA ARG A 142 36.61 -24.40 10.90
C ARG A 142 36.02 -23.83 9.60
N ALA A 143 36.87 -23.66 8.59
CA ALA A 143 36.56 -23.18 7.23
C ALA A 143 36.43 -24.38 6.26
N PRO A 144 36.37 -24.17 4.93
CA PRO A 144 35.19 -23.83 4.14
C PRO A 144 34.88 -24.92 3.08
N GLY A 145 33.67 -24.93 2.50
CA GLY A 145 33.31 -25.89 1.47
C GLY A 145 32.19 -25.43 0.53
N LEU A 146 32.60 -25.17 -0.72
CA LEU A 146 31.92 -25.50 -1.98
C LEU A 146 30.56 -24.88 -2.33
N GLY A 147 30.60 -24.06 -3.40
CA GLY A 147 29.70 -24.22 -4.54
C GLY A 147 28.38 -23.45 -4.50
N ALA A 148 28.41 -22.15 -4.80
CA ALA A 148 27.21 -21.41 -5.20
C ALA A 148 27.17 -21.26 -6.74
N HIS A 149 26.67 -22.28 -7.41
CA HIS A 149 25.95 -22.08 -8.68
C HIS A 149 24.62 -21.41 -8.32
N ASP A 150 24.46 -20.13 -8.67
CA ASP A 150 23.44 -19.74 -9.64
C ASP A 150 23.43 -18.23 -9.78
N GLY A 151 23.69 -17.78 -11.00
CA GLY A 151 23.55 -16.40 -11.40
C GLY A 151 22.09 -16.00 -11.34
N LEU A 152 21.62 -15.56 -10.18
CA LEU A 152 20.45 -14.69 -10.05
C LEU A 152 20.76 -13.39 -10.79
N ARG A 153 20.60 -13.42 -12.11
CA ARG A 153 20.57 -12.24 -12.96
C ARG A 153 19.51 -11.33 -12.37
N ARG A 154 19.96 -10.22 -11.77
CA ARG A 154 19.10 -9.14 -11.31
C ARG A 154 18.24 -8.70 -12.49
N GLN A 155 16.98 -9.12 -12.51
CA GLN A 155 16.01 -8.59 -13.47
C GLN A 155 15.90 -7.09 -13.23
N ALA A 156 16.11 -6.30 -14.27
CA ALA A 156 16.01 -4.84 -14.17
C ALA A 156 14.53 -4.47 -14.01
N LEU A 157 14.10 -4.28 -12.77
CA LEU A 157 12.76 -3.80 -12.45
C LEU A 157 12.68 -2.31 -12.78
N ARG A 158 11.75 -1.92 -13.65
CA ARG A 158 11.48 -0.51 -13.97
C ARG A 158 10.23 -0.05 -13.23
N GLN A 159 10.31 1.12 -12.61
CA GLN A 159 9.17 1.78 -11.98
C GLN A 159 8.60 2.81 -12.95
N VAL A 160 7.30 2.71 -13.25
CA VAL A 160 6.58 3.68 -14.09
C VAL A 160 5.65 4.48 -13.18
N PRO A 161 5.86 5.81 -13.03
CA PRO A 161 5.07 6.63 -12.12
C PRO A 161 3.65 6.86 -12.61
N ALA A 162 2.71 7.00 -11.67
CA ALA A 162 1.30 7.28 -11.94
C ALA A 162 1.07 8.53 -12.80
N THR A 163 1.85 9.59 -12.61
CA THR A 163 1.68 10.86 -13.34
C THR A 163 1.81 10.72 -14.87
N ALA A 164 2.41 9.63 -15.36
CA ALA A 164 2.61 9.37 -16.78
C ALA A 164 1.50 8.52 -17.45
N ASP A 165 0.53 8.00 -16.69
CA ASP A 165 -0.51 7.09 -17.19
C ASP A 165 -1.92 7.71 -17.05
N PRO A 166 -2.69 7.90 -18.14
CA PRO A 166 -4.03 8.47 -18.09
C PRO A 166 -5.08 7.58 -17.38
N GLN A 167 -4.74 6.31 -17.07
CA GLN A 167 -5.63 5.37 -16.37
C GLN A 167 -5.56 5.47 -14.84
N VAL A 168 -4.83 6.44 -14.28
CA VAL A 168 -4.80 6.65 -12.83
C VAL A 168 -6.16 7.13 -12.35
N PRO A 169 -6.80 6.42 -11.40
CA PRO A 169 -8.03 6.92 -10.82
C PRO A 169 -7.68 8.16 -9.97
N ARG A 170 -8.05 9.35 -10.45
CA ARG A 170 -8.01 10.61 -9.69
C ARG A 170 -9.09 10.64 -8.61
#